data_AF-A0A3B4CT08-F1
#
_entry.id   AF-A0A3B4CT08-F1
#
_cell.length_a   1.000
_cell.length_b   1.000
_cell.length_c   1.000
_cell.angle_alpha   90.00
_cell.angle_beta   90.00
_cell.angle_gamma   90.00
#
_symmetry.space_group_name_H-M   'P 1'
#
loop_
_entity.id
_entity.type
_entity.pdbx_description
1 polymer ?
#
loop_
_entity_poly.entity_id
_entity_poly.type
_entity_poly.pdbx_seq_one_letter_code
_entity_poly.pdbx_strand_id
1 'polypeptide(L)'
;MTAHHNFTIGLQRYMDKGGYETYIMFHGTTLRNALQIIQNGFVPSQSGMLGPGVYVTRSFQKASAYPKHPPPGEEQAILQLSVHVGKVIKINYQGHPLQKTWHQVGYDTAWVPPNCGVVPSGLEEDCVWDPQRIESSHIACGEKLLILHALLKLKISKGFFGIILQKNHFWFPKESFNLIFL
;
A
#
# COMPACT_ATOMS: atom_id res chain seq x y z
N MET A 1 -17.12 0.81 -24.47
CA MET A 1 -15.77 0.98 -23.88
C MET A 1 -15.69 0.13 -22.62
N THR A 2 -14.84 -0.91 -22.60
CA THR A 2 -14.80 -1.93 -21.54
C THR A 2 -14.20 -1.38 -20.25
N ALA A 3 -14.62 -1.90 -19.09
CA ALA A 3 -14.13 -1.47 -17.76
C ALA A 3 -12.60 -1.51 -17.63
N HIS A 4 -11.97 -2.47 -18.34
CA HIS A 4 -10.51 -2.64 -18.39
C HIS A 4 -9.78 -1.44 -19.02
N HIS A 5 -10.31 -0.85 -20.09
CA HIS A 5 -9.66 0.27 -20.76
C HIS A 5 -9.56 1.50 -19.85
N ASN A 6 -10.63 1.78 -19.09
CA ASN A 6 -10.67 2.89 -18.15
C ASN A 6 -9.74 2.67 -16.94
N PHE A 7 -9.55 1.42 -16.50
CA PHE A 7 -8.63 1.09 -15.42
C PHE A 7 -7.19 1.43 -15.79
N THR A 8 -6.77 1.18 -17.03
CA THR A 8 -5.36 1.31 -17.43
C THR A 8 -4.85 2.74 -17.64
N ILE A 9 -5.72 3.76 -17.63
CA ILE A 9 -5.33 5.13 -17.95
C ILE A 9 -4.45 5.71 -16.83
N GLY A 10 -3.29 6.25 -17.22
CA GLY A 10 -2.35 6.93 -16.32
C GLY A 10 -1.51 6.01 -15.43
N LEU A 11 -1.62 4.69 -15.62
CA LEU A 11 -0.86 3.70 -14.86
C LEU A 11 0.49 3.39 -15.51
N GLN A 12 1.56 3.48 -14.73
CA GLN A 12 2.84 2.89 -15.12
C GLN A 12 2.74 1.37 -14.94
N ARG A 13 2.79 0.63 -16.04
CA ARG A 13 2.71 -0.83 -16.07
C ARG A 13 3.92 -1.46 -16.75
N TYR A 14 4.24 -2.68 -16.37
CA TYR A 14 5.25 -3.51 -17.01
C TYR A 14 4.87 -4.98 -16.91
N MET A 15 5.49 -5.82 -17.72
CA MET A 15 5.36 -7.28 -17.60
C MET A 15 6.46 -7.78 -16.68
N ASP A 16 6.09 -8.49 -15.62
CA ASP A 16 7.08 -9.10 -14.73
C ASP A 16 7.75 -10.34 -15.38
N LYS A 17 8.69 -10.95 -14.66
CA LYS A 17 9.40 -12.15 -15.13
C LYS A 17 8.47 -13.38 -15.28
N GLY A 18 7.33 -13.38 -14.60
CA GLY A 18 6.31 -14.42 -14.69
C GLY A 18 5.33 -14.21 -15.84
N GLY A 19 5.44 -13.11 -16.58
CA GLY A 19 4.50 -12.76 -17.65
C GLY A 19 3.18 -12.17 -17.13
N TYR A 20 3.15 -11.68 -15.89
CA TYR A 20 2.01 -10.99 -15.31
C TYR A 20 2.06 -9.50 -15.58
N GLU A 21 0.91 -8.94 -15.93
CA GLU A 21 0.75 -7.49 -16.03
C GLU A 21 0.80 -6.88 -14.62
N THR A 22 1.79 -6.03 -14.42
CA THR A 22 2.14 -5.45 -13.12
C THR A 22 2.08 -3.95 -13.17
N TYR A 23 1.58 -3.35 -12.10
CA TYR A 23 1.35 -1.92 -12.00
C TYR A 23 2.18 -1.31 -10.89
N ILE A 24 2.82 -0.17 -11.16
CA ILE A 24 3.47 0.63 -10.12
C ILE A 24 2.39 1.44 -9.38
N MET A 25 2.30 1.20 -8.08
CA MET A 25 1.38 1.88 -7.17
C MET A 25 2.10 2.28 -5.88
N PHE A 26 1.40 2.99 -5.01
CA PHE A 26 1.96 3.60 -3.82
C PHE A 26 1.08 3.36 -2.60
N HIS A 27 1.73 3.23 -1.44
CA HIS A 27 1.06 3.15 -0.14
C HIS A 27 1.75 4.09 0.85
N GLY A 28 1.02 5.08 1.35
CA GLY A 28 1.49 6.00 2.38
C GLY A 28 1.23 5.42 3.77
N THR A 29 2.26 5.40 4.62
CA THR A 29 2.19 4.89 5.98
C THR A 29 3.29 5.52 6.84
N THR A 30 3.50 5.08 8.08
CA THR A 30 4.67 5.52 8.87
C THR A 30 5.91 4.72 8.49
N LEU A 31 7.10 5.28 8.68
CA LEU A 31 8.37 4.60 8.42
C LEU A 31 8.46 3.27 9.19
N ARG A 32 7.99 3.24 10.44
CA ARG A 32 7.92 2.02 11.24
C ARG A 32 7.09 0.93 10.55
N ASN A 33 5.89 1.28 10.08
CA ASN A 33 5.02 0.35 9.37
C ASN A 33 5.60 -0.07 8.02
N ALA A 34 6.20 0.86 7.28
CA ALA A 34 6.86 0.56 6.01
C ALA A 34 7.97 -0.49 6.18
N LEU A 35 8.79 -0.37 7.23
CA LEU A 35 9.83 -1.35 7.57
C LEU A 35 9.24 -2.71 7.94
N GLN A 36 8.12 -2.73 8.69
CA GLN A 36 7.43 -3.97 9.04
C GLN A 36 6.82 -4.66 7.81
N ILE A 37 6.19 -3.90 6.91
CA ILE A 37 5.62 -4.41 5.66
C ILE A 37 6.71 -5.02 4.78
N ILE A 38 7.87 -4.36 4.68
CA ILE A 38 9.02 -4.91 3.95
C ILE A 38 9.54 -6.19 4.57
N GLN A 39 9.52 -6.29 5.90
CA GLN A 39 10.04 -7.46 6.59
C GLN A 39 9.08 -8.65 6.55
N ASN A 40 7.79 -8.42 6.68
CA ASN A 40 6.78 -9.45 6.95
C ASN A 40 5.70 -9.57 5.87
N GLY A 41 5.72 -8.69 4.87
CA GLY A 41 4.62 -8.52 3.92
C GLY A 41 3.49 -7.64 4.48
N PHE A 42 2.51 -7.37 3.63
CA PHE A 42 1.30 -6.64 4.02
C PHE A 42 0.39 -7.50 4.89
N VAL A 43 -0.21 -6.87 5.89
CA VAL A 43 -1.38 -7.40 6.59
C VAL A 43 -2.61 -6.65 6.05
N PRO A 44 -3.59 -7.35 5.44
CA PRO A 44 -4.75 -6.70 4.88
C PRO A 44 -5.59 -6.09 5.99
N SER A 45 -6.19 -4.94 5.70
CA SER A 45 -7.12 -4.33 6.63
C SER A 45 -8.42 -5.12 6.70
N GLN A 46 -9.07 -5.13 7.87
CA GLN A 46 -10.29 -5.90 8.09
C GLN A 46 -11.57 -5.20 7.61
N SER A 47 -11.50 -3.89 7.34
CA SER A 47 -12.67 -3.12 6.90
C SER A 47 -12.26 -1.99 5.94
N GLY A 48 -13.04 -0.91 5.86
CA GLY A 48 -12.80 0.22 4.98
C GLY A 48 -13.91 0.42 3.95
N MET A 49 -13.77 1.50 3.17
CA MET A 49 -14.78 1.91 2.17
C MET A 49 -15.05 0.84 1.11
N LEU A 50 -14.03 0.07 0.73
CA LEU A 50 -14.06 -1.00 -0.26
C LEU A 50 -14.06 -2.38 0.40
N GLY A 51 -14.27 -2.46 1.72
CA GLY A 51 -14.14 -3.70 2.47
C GLY A 51 -12.68 -4.11 2.70
N PRO A 52 -12.45 -5.34 3.18
CA PRO A 52 -11.14 -5.80 3.59
C PRO A 52 -10.15 -5.92 2.42
N GLY A 53 -8.87 -5.64 2.69
CA GLY A 53 -7.79 -5.72 1.71
C GLY A 53 -6.66 -4.72 1.98
N VAL A 54 -5.72 -4.65 1.05
CA VAL A 54 -4.60 -3.70 1.05
C VAL A 54 -4.96 -2.53 0.15
N TYR A 55 -4.92 -1.34 0.73
CA TYR A 55 -5.27 -0.10 0.05
C TYR A 55 -4.05 0.54 -0.57
N VAL A 56 -4.12 0.81 -1.88
CA VAL A 56 -3.05 1.39 -2.66
C VAL A 56 -3.60 2.47 -3.59
N THR A 57 -2.72 3.34 -4.07
CA THR A 57 -3.06 4.42 -4.98
C THR A 57 -2.01 4.54 -6.06
N ARG A 58 -2.41 5.05 -7.21
CA ARG A 58 -1.57 5.35 -8.37
C ARG A 58 -0.87 6.69 -8.22
N SER A 59 -1.39 7.56 -7.35
CA SER A 59 -0.86 8.89 -7.12
C SER A 59 0.13 8.87 -5.95
N PHE A 60 1.39 9.14 -6.26
CA PHE A 60 2.40 9.41 -5.23
C PHE A 60 1.96 10.54 -4.30
N GLN A 61 1.36 11.61 -4.84
CA GLN A 61 0.87 12.75 -4.07
C GLN A 61 -0.28 12.37 -3.13
N LYS A 62 -1.17 11.45 -3.56
CA LYS A 62 -2.19 10.91 -2.66
C LYS A 62 -1.54 10.10 -1.54
N ALA A 63 -0.61 9.20 -1.87
CA ALA A 63 0.11 8.42 -0.87
C ALA A 63 0.90 9.31 0.12
N SER A 64 1.49 10.41 -0.36
CA SER A 64 2.22 11.38 0.47
C SER A 64 1.33 12.22 1.39
N ALA A 65 0.00 12.06 1.36
CA ALA A 65 -0.90 12.68 2.33
C ALA A 65 -1.19 11.76 3.54
N TYR A 66 -0.66 10.53 3.56
CA TYR A 66 -0.98 9.53 4.58
C TYR A 66 0.22 9.01 5.37
N PRO A 67 0.06 8.80 6.69
CA PRO A 67 -1.19 9.00 7.45
C PRO A 67 -1.49 10.50 7.66
N LYS A 68 -2.76 10.90 7.59
CA LYS A 68 -3.19 12.31 7.75
C LYS A 68 -2.80 12.91 9.10
N HIS A 69 -2.76 12.06 10.12
CA HIS A 69 -2.38 12.40 11.49
C HIS A 69 -1.38 11.35 11.99
N PRO A 70 -0.09 11.46 11.62
CA PRO A 70 0.91 10.53 12.12
C PRO A 70 1.02 10.65 13.64
N PRO A 71 1.24 9.54 14.37
CA PRO A 71 1.55 9.60 15.79
C PRO A 71 2.78 10.49 16.04
N PRO A 72 2.86 11.21 17.18
CA PRO A 72 4.02 12.04 17.49
C PRO A 72 5.34 11.25 17.41
N GLY A 73 6.31 11.79 16.67
CA GLY A 73 7.63 11.16 16.48
C GLY A 73 7.68 10.06 15.41
N GLU A 74 6.58 9.75 14.73
CA GLU A 74 6.61 8.88 13.53
C GLU A 74 6.93 9.71 12.29
N GLU A 75 7.89 9.23 11.50
CA GLU A 75 8.14 9.76 10.16
C GLU A 75 7.17 9.16 9.15
N GLN A 76 6.72 9.97 8.19
CA GLN A 76 5.89 9.48 7.10
C GLN A 76 6.76 8.86 6.01
N ALA A 77 6.32 7.71 5.49
CA ALA A 77 6.99 6.97 4.43
C ALA A 77 6.00 6.55 3.35
N ILE A 78 6.51 6.45 2.12
CA ILE A 78 5.75 5.98 0.96
C ILE A 78 6.43 4.73 0.44
N LEU A 79 5.68 3.64 0.36
CA LEU A 79 6.11 2.42 -0.32
C LEU A 79 5.76 2.54 -1.80
N GLN A 80 6.74 2.32 -2.67
CA GLN A 80 6.48 2.03 -4.09
C GLN A 80 6.31 0.52 -4.26
N LEU A 81 5.22 0.14 -4.91
CA LEU A 81 4.72 -1.23 -4.98
C LEU A 81 4.62 -1.70 -6.42
N SER A 82 4.90 -2.97 -6.63
CA SER A 82 4.55 -3.73 -7.83
C SER A 82 3.28 -4.51 -7.52
N VAL A 83 2.19 -4.24 -8.23
CA VAL A 83 0.85 -4.77 -7.91
C VAL A 83 0.28 -5.58 -9.06
N HIS A 84 -0.10 -6.83 -8.78
CA HIS A 84 -0.78 -7.74 -9.70
C HIS A 84 -2.30 -7.65 -9.51
N VAL A 85 -2.93 -6.73 -10.24
CA VAL A 85 -4.33 -6.32 -9.99
C VAL A 85 -5.37 -7.38 -10.31
N GLY A 86 -5.02 -8.36 -11.16
CA GLY A 86 -5.92 -9.46 -11.53
C GLY A 86 -7.25 -8.98 -12.11
N LYS A 87 -8.35 -9.63 -11.73
CA LYS A 87 -9.70 -9.25 -12.15
C LYS A 87 -10.17 -8.03 -11.35
N VAL A 88 -10.36 -6.91 -12.03
CA VAL A 88 -10.77 -5.64 -11.39
C VAL A 88 -12.28 -5.41 -11.49
N ILE A 89 -12.90 -5.01 -10.38
CA ILE A 89 -14.24 -4.40 -10.36
C ILE A 89 -14.14 -2.89 -10.23
N LYS A 90 -14.98 -2.17 -10.98
CA LYS A 90 -15.10 -0.71 -10.89
C LYS A 90 -16.23 -0.36 -9.92
N ILE A 91 -15.92 0.36 -8.85
CA ILE A 91 -16.87 0.89 -7.85
C ILE A 91 -17.02 2.40 -8.09
N ASN A 92 -18.02 2.81 -8.87
CA ASN A 92 -18.13 4.19 -9.37
C ASN A 92 -19.42 4.92 -8.99
N TYR A 93 -20.16 4.42 -8.00
CA TYR A 93 -21.30 5.11 -7.41
C TYR A 93 -21.48 4.65 -5.96
N GLN A 94 -22.08 5.51 -5.13
CA GLN A 94 -22.38 5.19 -3.74
C GLN A 94 -23.41 4.07 -3.64
N GLY A 95 -23.21 3.16 -2.68
CA GLY A 95 -24.13 2.02 -2.49
C GLY A 95 -23.98 0.93 -3.54
N HIS A 96 -22.83 0.84 -4.21
CA HIS A 96 -22.55 -0.25 -5.15
C HIS A 96 -22.74 -1.60 -4.45
N PRO A 97 -23.55 -2.55 -5.00
CA PRO A 97 -23.89 -3.79 -4.30
C PRO A 97 -22.69 -4.64 -3.87
N LEU A 98 -21.62 -4.58 -4.68
CA LEU A 98 -20.36 -5.29 -4.43
C LEU A 98 -19.27 -4.43 -3.75
N GLN A 99 -19.59 -3.24 -3.25
CA GLN A 99 -18.60 -2.28 -2.73
C GLN A 99 -17.65 -2.89 -1.69
N LYS A 100 -18.14 -3.79 -0.82
CA LYS A 100 -17.35 -4.43 0.24
C LYS A 100 -17.17 -5.95 0.09
N THR A 101 -17.83 -6.54 -0.90
CA THR A 101 -17.96 -8.01 -1.06
C THR A 101 -17.48 -8.52 -2.42
N TRP A 102 -16.88 -7.66 -3.23
CA TRP A 102 -16.35 -7.99 -4.56
C TRP A 102 -15.39 -9.18 -4.58
N HIS A 103 -14.58 -9.37 -3.54
CA HIS A 103 -13.66 -10.51 -3.43
C HIS A 103 -14.40 -11.85 -3.32
N GLN A 104 -15.60 -11.85 -2.72
CA GLN A 104 -16.43 -13.05 -2.55
C GLN A 104 -17.02 -13.55 -3.87
N VAL A 105 -17.06 -12.68 -4.88
CA VAL A 105 -17.55 -13.01 -6.23
C VAL A 105 -16.42 -13.07 -7.26
N GLY A 106 -15.18 -13.27 -6.78
CA GLY A 106 -14.02 -13.62 -7.60
C GLY A 106 -13.30 -12.45 -8.26
N TYR A 107 -13.44 -11.23 -7.73
CA TYR A 107 -12.57 -10.12 -8.11
C TYR A 107 -11.34 -10.07 -7.21
N ASP A 108 -10.20 -9.68 -7.78
CA ASP A 108 -8.92 -9.57 -7.08
C ASP A 108 -8.67 -8.16 -6.55
N THR A 109 -9.22 -7.15 -7.24
CA THR A 109 -9.09 -5.73 -6.90
C THR A 109 -10.42 -4.99 -7.08
N ALA A 110 -10.79 -4.16 -6.13
CA ALA A 110 -11.79 -3.12 -6.32
C ALA A 110 -11.13 -1.77 -6.59
N TRP A 111 -11.65 -1.03 -7.58
CA TRP A 111 -11.12 0.25 -8.00
C TRP A 111 -12.20 1.33 -8.01
N VAL A 112 -11.92 2.44 -7.33
CA VAL A 112 -12.68 3.68 -7.38
C VAL A 112 -12.00 4.61 -8.39
N PRO A 113 -12.67 4.95 -9.50
CA PRO A 113 -12.12 5.93 -10.45
C PRO A 113 -12.15 7.35 -9.85
N PRO A 114 -11.32 8.27 -10.36
CA PRO A 114 -11.37 9.65 -9.92
C PRO A 114 -12.72 10.28 -10.26
N ASN A 115 -13.14 11.27 -9.44
CA ASN A 115 -14.31 12.11 -9.64
C ASN A 115 -15.66 11.38 -9.85
N CYS A 116 -15.84 10.20 -9.25
CA CYS A 116 -17.09 9.44 -9.35
C CYS A 116 -18.04 9.57 -8.13
N GLY A 117 -17.67 10.38 -7.14
CA GLY A 117 -18.50 10.62 -5.95
C GLY A 117 -18.51 9.51 -4.91
N VAL A 118 -17.71 8.44 -5.07
CA VAL A 118 -17.56 7.38 -4.05
C VAL A 118 -16.67 7.83 -2.88
N VAL A 119 -15.59 8.56 -3.18
CA VAL A 119 -14.73 9.18 -2.17
C VAL A 119 -14.97 10.68 -2.07
N PRO A 120 -14.99 11.28 -0.86
CA PRO A 120 -15.12 12.73 -0.71
C PRO A 120 -13.98 13.52 -1.37
N SER A 121 -12.77 12.95 -1.42
CA SER A 121 -11.61 13.59 -2.03
C SER A 121 -11.67 13.63 -3.56
N GLY A 122 -12.55 12.85 -4.20
CA GLY A 122 -12.57 12.66 -5.65
C GLY A 122 -11.34 11.93 -6.21
N LEU A 123 -10.39 11.51 -5.38
CA LEU A 123 -9.18 10.82 -5.82
C LEU A 123 -9.41 9.32 -5.97
N GLU A 124 -8.77 8.71 -6.96
CA GLU A 124 -8.87 7.26 -7.17
C GLU A 124 -8.37 6.45 -5.97
N GLU A 125 -8.87 5.23 -5.81
CA GLU A 125 -8.35 4.28 -4.83
C GLU A 125 -8.51 2.84 -5.31
N ASP A 126 -7.49 2.02 -5.05
CA ASP A 126 -7.49 0.59 -5.32
C ASP A 126 -7.44 -0.17 -3.99
N CYS A 127 -8.22 -1.25 -3.87
CA CYS A 127 -8.18 -2.19 -2.75
C CYS A 127 -7.95 -3.61 -3.30
N VAL A 128 -6.80 -4.19 -2.95
CA VAL A 128 -6.36 -5.51 -3.40
C VAL A 128 -6.64 -6.53 -2.29
N TRP A 129 -7.27 -7.65 -2.64
CA TRP A 129 -7.74 -8.60 -1.64
C TRP A 129 -6.58 -9.38 -1.02
N ASP A 130 -5.74 -9.96 -1.87
CA ASP A 130 -4.63 -10.82 -1.47
C ASP A 130 -3.32 -10.03 -1.41
N PRO A 131 -2.69 -9.87 -0.23
CA PRO A 131 -1.41 -9.17 -0.10
C PRO A 131 -0.26 -9.85 -0.87
N GLN A 132 -0.36 -11.13 -1.22
CA GLN A 132 0.66 -11.82 -2.02
C GLN A 132 0.76 -11.30 -3.46
N ARG A 133 -0.22 -10.51 -3.89
CA ARG A 133 -0.22 -9.81 -5.19
C ARG A 133 0.58 -8.50 -5.17
N ILE A 134 1.23 -8.18 -4.05
CA ILE A 134 1.90 -6.90 -3.82
C ILE A 134 3.35 -7.13 -3.40
N GLU A 135 4.28 -6.61 -4.18
CA GLU A 135 5.70 -6.60 -3.84
C GLU A 135 6.16 -5.18 -3.53
N SER A 136 6.85 -5.00 -2.40
CA SER A 136 7.45 -3.71 -2.05
C SER A 136 8.81 -3.55 -2.72
N SER A 137 8.97 -2.51 -3.54
CA SER A 137 10.20 -2.26 -4.30
C SER A 137 11.12 -1.23 -3.63
N HIS A 138 10.57 -0.14 -3.09
CA HIS A 138 11.31 0.99 -2.52
C HIS A 138 10.54 1.67 -1.37
N ILE A 139 11.26 2.33 -0.46
CA ILE A 139 10.68 3.30 0.50
C ILE A 139 11.20 4.70 0.18
N ALA A 140 10.31 5.69 0.11
CA ALA A 140 10.66 7.11 0.16
C ALA A 140 10.28 7.69 1.54
N CYS A 141 11.20 8.40 2.21
CA CYS A 141 10.99 9.06 3.50
C CYS A 141 11.75 10.41 3.50
N GLY A 142 11.03 11.54 3.41
CA GLY A 142 11.64 12.85 3.15
C GLY A 142 12.41 12.87 1.81
N GLU A 143 13.62 13.42 1.79
CA GLU A 143 14.52 13.38 0.62
C GLU A 143 15.26 12.04 0.45
N LYS A 144 15.09 11.11 1.40
CA LYS A 144 15.81 9.83 1.41
C LYS A 144 15.01 8.77 0.66
N LEU A 145 15.62 8.20 -0.38
CA LEU A 145 15.17 6.96 -1.01
C LEU A 145 15.93 5.78 -0.39
N LEU A 146 15.21 4.87 0.28
CA LEU A 146 15.76 3.63 0.81
C LEU A 146 15.41 2.49 -0.14
N ILE A 147 16.43 1.90 -0.74
CA ILE A 147 16.28 0.69 -1.57
C ILE A 147 16.19 -0.52 -0.63
N LEU A 148 15.31 -1.49 -0.95
CA LEU A 148 15.13 -2.74 -0.18
C LEU A 148 16.46 -3.43 0.18
N HIS A 149 17.43 -3.43 -0.74
CA HIS A 149 18.78 -3.97 -0.52
C HIS A 149 19.55 -3.29 0.62
N ALA A 150 19.34 -2.00 0.88
CA ALA A 150 19.97 -1.30 2.00
C ALA A 150 19.41 -1.79 3.36
N LEU A 151 18.12 -2.12 3.42
CA LEU A 151 17.46 -2.68 4.61
C LEU A 151 17.85 -4.14 4.86
N LEU A 152 18.04 -4.92 3.79
CA LEU A 152 18.58 -6.28 3.89
C LEU A 152 20.06 -6.28 4.31
N LYS A 153 20.87 -5.31 3.87
CA LYS A 153 22.25 -5.14 4.35
C LYS A 153 22.32 -4.82 5.85
N LEU A 154 21.34 -4.13 6.42
CA LEU A 154 21.21 -3.95 7.88
C LEU A 154 20.88 -5.26 8.63
N LYS A 155 20.33 -6.27 7.95
CA LYS A 155 20.13 -7.62 8.52
C LYS A 155 21.39 -8.48 8.41
N ILE A 156 22.11 -8.42 7.29
CA ILE A 156 23.33 -9.23 7.08
C ILE A 156 24.50 -8.71 7.93
N SER A 157 24.59 -7.41 8.19
CA SER A 157 25.66 -6.86 9.06
C SER A 157 25.44 -7.10 10.57
N LYS A 158 24.25 -7.55 11.00
CA LYS A 158 23.97 -7.82 12.42
C LYS A 158 24.30 -9.24 12.86
N GLY A 159 25.13 -9.93 12.09
CA GLY A 159 25.92 -11.07 12.54
C GLY A 159 27.39 -10.69 12.74
N PHE A 160 27.70 -9.62 13.48
CA PHE A 160 28.93 -9.36 14.26
C PHE A 160 28.99 -7.86 14.65
N PHE A 161 29.11 -7.58 15.95
CA PHE A 161 29.56 -6.34 16.59
C PHE A 161 29.03 -4.96 16.11
N GLY A 162 28.19 -4.35 16.96
CA GLY A 162 28.23 -2.92 17.30
C GLY A 162 28.10 -1.89 16.18
N ILE A 163 26.88 -1.42 15.93
CA ILE A 163 26.68 -0.02 15.53
C ILE A 163 25.88 0.65 16.63
N ILE A 164 26.56 1.56 17.33
CA ILE A 164 26.00 2.50 18.29
C ILE A 164 25.00 3.39 17.54
N LEU A 165 23.70 3.12 17.71
CA LEU A 165 22.71 4.19 17.71
C LEU A 165 22.59 4.61 19.18
N GLN A 166 23.27 5.69 19.54
CA GLN A 166 23.20 6.23 20.89
C GLN A 166 21.75 6.58 21.21
N LYS A 167 21.25 5.87 22.23
CA LYS A 167 20.31 6.28 23.27
C LYS A 167 18.88 6.60 22.82
N ASN A 168 17.98 5.64 22.98
CA ASN A 168 17.25 5.49 24.25
C ASN A 168 16.47 4.17 24.25
N HIS A 169 16.52 3.47 25.37
CA HIS A 169 15.82 2.23 25.63
C HIS A 169 14.31 2.41 25.39
N PHE A 170 13.73 1.61 24.48
CA PHE A 170 12.30 1.37 24.46
C PHE A 170 12.02 -0.13 24.45
N TRP A 171 11.47 -0.57 25.56
CA TRP A 171 10.82 -1.85 25.75
C TRP A 171 9.54 -1.87 24.90
N PHE A 172 9.26 -2.95 24.17
CA PHE A 172 8.08 -3.06 23.31
C PHE A 172 7.01 -3.94 23.97
N PRO A 173 5.87 -3.40 24.42
CA PRO A 173 4.67 -4.18 24.60
C PRO A 173 4.01 -4.44 23.24
N LYS A 174 3.46 -5.66 23.07
CA LYS A 174 2.49 -5.97 22.01
C LYS A 174 1.16 -5.35 22.42
N GLU A 175 0.67 -4.37 21.66
CA GLU A 175 -0.70 -3.81 21.60
C GLU A 175 -0.55 -2.39 21.03
N SER A 176 -1.22 -1.89 19.99
CA SER A 176 -2.56 -2.11 19.48
C SER A 176 -2.57 -1.74 17.98
N PHE A 177 -3.18 -2.55 17.13
CA PHE A 177 -3.39 -2.24 15.72
C PHE A 177 -4.53 -1.22 15.59
N ASN A 178 -4.20 0.06 15.47
CA ASN A 178 -5.12 1.05 14.88
C ASN A 178 -4.59 1.42 13.49
N LEU A 179 -4.97 0.60 12.51
CA LEU A 179 -4.84 0.92 11.10
C LEU A 179 -5.84 2.05 10.79
N ILE A 180 -5.31 3.26 10.61
CA ILE A 180 -6.08 4.40 10.12
C ILE A 180 -6.37 4.14 8.63
N PHE A 181 -7.65 3.90 8.33
CA PHE A 181 -8.18 3.76 6.99
C PHE A 181 -8.02 5.06 6.18
N LEU A 182 -7.75 4.94 4.88
CA LEU A 182 -7.65 6.05 3.94
C LEU A 182 -8.97 6.83 3.80
#